data_AF-X0V3M5-F1
#
_entry.id   AF-X0V3M5-F1
#
_cell.length_a   1.000
_cell.length_b   1.000
_cell.length_c   1.000
_cell.angle_alpha   90.00
_cell.angle_beta   90.00
_cell.angle_gamma   90.00
#
_symmetry.space_group_name_H-M   'P 1'
#
loop_
_entity.id
_entity.type
_entity.pdbx_description
1 polymer ?
#
loop_
_entity_poly.entity_id
_entity_poly.type
_entity_poly.pdbx_seq_one_letter_code
_entity_poly.pdbx_strand_id
1 'polypeptide(L)' 'MVEKKITDQAISEHGLSQEEYQNISKLLNREPKYTELGMFSAMWSEHCSYKNSKPVLKLFPTSGKNVIQGPGENAGV' A
#
# COMPACT_ATOMS: atom_id res chain seq x y z
N MET A 1 19.38 18.64 7.84
CA MET A 1 18.43 17.74 8.54
C MET A 1 19.15 16.42 8.76
N VAL A 2 19.22 15.92 9.99
CA VAL A 2 19.89 14.63 10.29
C VAL A 2 18.94 13.50 9.89
N GLU A 3 19.39 12.57 9.04
CA GLU A 3 18.59 11.38 8.71
C GLU A 3 18.41 10.52 9.96
N LYS A 4 17.14 10.31 10.35
CA LYS A 4 16.78 9.49 11.51
C LYS A 4 16.93 8.01 11.12
N LYS A 5 17.76 7.28 11.87
CA LYS A 5 17.87 5.82 11.70
C LYS A 5 16.52 5.16 12.00
N ILE A 6 16.07 4.25 11.13
CA ILE A 6 14.81 3.53 11.33
C ILE A 6 15.02 2.48 12.42
N THR A 7 14.11 2.44 13.39
CA THR A 7 14.08 1.48 14.50
C THR A 7 12.81 0.64 14.42
N ASP A 8 12.79 -0.51 15.09
CA ASP A 8 11.59 -1.37 15.16
C ASP A 8 10.37 -0.63 15.71
N GLN A 9 10.60 0.26 16.68
CA GLN A 9 9.56 1.13 17.20
C GLN A 9 9.02 2.06 16.11
N ALA A 10 9.90 2.69 15.32
CA ALA A 10 9.46 3.57 14.23
C ALA A 10 8.69 2.81 13.15
N ILE A 11 9.05 1.55 12.86
CA ILE A 11 8.33 0.68 11.93
C ILE A 11 6.91 0.40 12.46
N SER A 12 6.80 0.02 13.74
CA SER A 12 5.52 -0.25 14.38
C SER A 12 4.64 1.01 14.50
N GLU A 13 5.21 2.18 14.80
CA GLU A 13 4.50 3.46 14.85
C GLU A 13 3.92 3.85 13.48
N HIS A 14 4.56 3.42 12.39
CA HIS A 14 4.06 3.56 11.02
C HIS A 14 3.03 2.50 10.63
N GLY A 15 2.61 1.63 11.55
CA GLY A 15 1.63 0.57 11.25
C GLY A 15 2.11 -0.46 10.24
N LEU A 16 3.43 -0.56 10.04
CA LEU A 16 4.06 -1.54 9.17
C LEU A 16 4.50 -2.75 10.00
N SER A 17 4.29 -3.94 9.46
CA SER A 17 4.93 -5.15 9.96
C SER A 17 6.41 -5.19 9.58
N GLN A 18 7.18 -6.02 10.28
CA GLN A 18 8.58 -6.25 9.90
C GLN A 18 8.70 -6.86 8.49
N GLU A 19 7.76 -7.70 8.10
CA GLU A 19 7.73 -8.26 6.75
C GLU A 19 7.51 -7.17 5.68
N GLU A 20 6.55 -6.26 5.90
CA GLU A 20 6.33 -5.11 5.02
C GLU A 20 7.58 -4.23 4.92
N TYR A 21 8.28 -3.96 6.03
CA TYR A 21 9.55 -3.22 6.02
C TYR A 21 10.65 -3.93 5.19
N GLN A 22 10.78 -5.26 5.34
CA GLN A 22 11.73 -6.03 4.54
C GLN A 22 11.36 -6.01 3.06
N ASN A 23 10.07 -6.08 2.72
CA ASN A 23 9.59 -5.98 1.35
C ASN A 23 9.87 -4.60 0.75
N ILE A 24 9.66 -3.52 1.51
CA ILE A 24 10.05 -2.16 1.12
C ILE A 24 11.55 -2.08 0.80
N SER A 25 12.38 -2.61 1.70
CA SER A 25 13.84 -2.58 1.52
C SER A 25 14.29 -3.35 0.28
N LYS A 26 13.65 -4.50 0.00
CA LYS A 26 13.86 -5.28 -1.23
C LYS A 26 13.43 -4.51 -2.48
N LEU A 27 12.27 -3.86 -2.46
CA LEU A 27 11.77 -3.07 -3.60
C LEU A 27 12.69 -1.88 -3.92
N LEU A 28 13.28 -1.27 -2.89
CA LEU A 28 14.19 -0.12 -3.05
C LEU A 28 15.66 -0.55 -3.31
N ASN A 29 16.01 -1.82 -3.12
CA ASN A 29 17.39 -2.32 -3.08
C ASN A 29 18.30 -1.61 -2.06
N ARG A 30 17.71 -1.07 -0.99
CA ARG A 30 18.38 -0.38 0.14
C ARG A 30 17.38 -0.18 1.28
N GLU A 31 17.85 0.27 2.44
CA GLU A 31 16.94 0.73 3.49
C GLU A 31 16.17 1.99 3.04
N PRO A 32 14.87 2.10 3.37
CA PRO A 32 14.10 3.31 3.10
C PRO A 32 14.58 4.46 3.99
N LYS A 33 14.42 5.68 3.51
CA LYS A 33 14.53 6.90 4.33
C LYS A 33 13.27 7.06 5.17
N TYR A 34 13.35 7.84 6.25
CA TYR A 34 12.20 8.06 7.14
C TYR A 34 10.96 8.61 6.41
N THR A 35 11.16 9.52 5.45
CA THR A 35 10.06 10.03 4.60
C THR A 35 9.47 8.96 3.69
N GLU A 36 10.30 8.09 3.14
CA GLU A 36 9.86 6.97 2.29
C GLU A 36 9.08 5.96 3.13
N LEU A 37 9.51 5.67 4.36
CA LEU A 37 8.79 4.84 5.31
C LEU A 37 7.37 5.40 5.57
N GLY A 38 7.26 6.71 5.75
CA GLY A 38 5.97 7.41 5.87
C GLY A 38 5.09 7.28 4.63
N MET A 39 5.67 7.37 3.43
CA MET A 39 4.93 7.18 2.17
C MET A 39 4.42 5.74 2.04
N PHE A 40 5.26 4.74 2.33
CA PHE A 40 4.85 3.34 2.28
C PHE A 40 3.78 3.03 3.33
N SER A 41 3.89 3.55 4.54
CA SER A 41 2.87 3.44 5.58
C SER A 41 1.49 3.88 5.09
N ALA A 42 1.40 5.07 4.49
CA ALA A 42 0.13 5.59 3.97
C ALA A 42 -0.40 4.74 2.80
N MET A 43 0.46 4.44 1.82
CA MET A 43 0.06 3.75 0.59
C MET A 43 -0.27 2.26 0.79
N TRP A 44 0.36 1.60 1.76
CA TRP A 44 0.13 0.19 2.07
C TRP A 44 -0.86 -0.02 3.23
N SER A 45 -1.44 1.05 3.77
CA SER A 45 -2.57 0.96 4.68
C SER A 45 -3.76 0.23 4.02
N GLU A 46 -4.64 -0.40 4.81
CA GLU A 46 -5.85 -1.05 4.26
C GLU A 46 -6.71 -0.05 3.47
N HIS A 47 -6.82 1.19 3.95
CA HIS A 47 -7.62 2.24 3.32
C HIS A 47 -7.20 2.51 1.86
N CYS A 48 -5.90 2.59 1.60
CA CYS A 48 -5.38 2.89 0.27
C CYS A 48 -5.20 1.63 -0.60
N SER A 49 -4.73 0.53 0.01
CA SER A 49 -4.32 -0.66 -0.73
C SER A 49 -5.44 -1.68 -0.95
N TYR A 50 -6.50 -1.62 -0.14
CA TYR A 50 -7.56 -2.63 -0.10
C TYR A 50 -7.00 -4.05 0.10
N LYS A 51 -5.89 -4.21 0.84
CA LYS A 51 -5.13 -5.48 0.88
C LYS A 51 -5.96 -6.69 1.31
N ASN A 52 -6.90 -6.52 2.23
CA ASN A 52 -7.78 -7.60 2.67
C ASN A 52 -9.03 -7.74 1.78
N SER A 53 -9.59 -6.62 1.33
CA SER A 53 -10.86 -6.57 0.60
C SER A 53 -10.72 -6.90 -0.90
N LYS A 54 -9.60 -6.54 -1.53
CA LYS A 54 -9.32 -6.70 -2.97
C LYS A 54 -9.50 -8.14 -3.48
N PRO A 55 -9.07 -9.22 -2.80
CA PRO A 55 -9.32 -10.59 -3.25
C PRO A 55 -10.81 -10.94 -3.34
N VAL A 56 -11.62 -10.46 -2.40
CA VAL A 56 -13.07 -10.71 -2.37
C VAL A 56 -13.77 -9.88 -3.45
N LEU A 57 -13.40 -8.60 -3.59
CA LEU A 57 -14.00 -7.69 -4.57
C LEU A 57 -13.81 -8.18 -6.03
N LYS A 58 -12.74 -8.92 -6.30
CA LYS A 58 -12.49 -9.53 -7.63
C LYS A 58 -13.49 -10.61 -8.03
N LEU A 59 -14.29 -11.13 -7.09
CA LEU A 59 -15.29 -12.17 -7.37
C LEU A 59 -16.57 -11.61 -8.01
N PHE A 60 -16.78 -10.29 -7.94
CA PHE A 60 -17.97 -9.67 -8.51
C PHE A 60 -17.89 -9.54 -10.03
N PRO A 61 -19.02 -9.62 -10.76
CA PRO A 61 -19.05 -9.32 -12.19
C PRO A 61 -18.74 -7.84 -12.42
N THR A 62 -17.83 -7.54 -13.35
CA THR A 62 -17.33 -6.18 -13.62
C THR A 62 -17.57 -5.71 -15.05
N SER A 63 -18.25 -6.52 -15.87
CA SER A 63 -18.53 -6.23 -17.27
C SER A 63 -20.01 -6.48 -17.59
N GLY A 64 -20.50 -5.79 -18.63
CA GLY A 64 -21.89 -5.92 -19.08
C GLY A 64 -22.17 -5.01 -20.27
N LYS A 65 -23.28 -5.23 -20.98
CA LYS A 65 -23.63 -4.51 -22.22
C LYS A 65 -23.68 -2.97 -22.04
N ASN A 66 -24.05 -2.52 -20.85
CA ASN A 66 -24.21 -1.10 -20.53
C ASN A 66 -23.06 -0.55 -19.67
N VAL A 67 -22.00 -1.32 -19.43
CA VAL A 67 -20.81 -0.86 -18.69
C VAL A 67 -19.87 -0.19 -19.68
N ILE A 68 -19.64 1.10 -19.51
CA ILE A 68 -18.68 1.88 -20.29
C ILE A 68 -17.32 1.87 -19.59
N GLN A 69 -17.30 2.01 -18.26
CA GLN A 69 -16.08 1.96 -17.45
C GLN A 69 -16.27 1.11 -16.19
N GLY A 70 -15.52 0.00 -16.10
CA GLY A 70 -15.47 -0.88 -14.93
C GLY A 70 -14.44 -0.42 -13.88
N PRO A 71 -14.22 -1.23 -12.82
CA PRO A 71 -13.27 -0.90 -11.75
C PRO A 71 -11.85 -0.68 -12.26
N GLY A 72 -11.17 0.33 -11.72
CA GLY A 72 -9.79 0.71 -12.09
C GLY A 72 -9.58 2.22 -12.17
N GLU A 73 -10.65 2.95 -12.45
CA GLU A 73 -10.68 4.42 -12.53
C GLU A 73 -11.32 5.03 -11.27
N ASN A 74 -11.26 6.36 -11.18
CA ASN A 74 -11.85 7.12 -10.06
C ASN A 74 -13.38 6.99 -9.97
N ALA A 75 -14.05 6.60 -11.06
CA ALA A 75 -15.49 6.37 -11.12
C ALA A 75 -15.84 5.35 -12.22
N GLY A 76 -16.96 4.65 -12.05
CA GLY A 76 -17.57 3.83 -13.10
C GLY A 76 -18.55 4.65 -13.96
N VAL A 77 -18.75 4.22 -15.20
CA VAL A 77 -19.64 4.84 -16.20
C VAL A 77 -20.47 3.77 -16.89
#